data_AF-A0A7K3PGX1-F1
#
_entry.id   AF-A0A7K3PGX1-F1
#
_cell.length_a   1.000
_cell.length_b   1.000
_cell.length_c   1.000
_cell.angle_alpha   90.00
_cell.angle_beta   90.00
_cell.angle_gamma   90.00
#
_symmetry.space_group_name_H-M   'P 1'
#
loop_
_entity.id
_entity.type
_entity.pdbx_description
1 polymer ?
#
loop_
_entity_poly.entity_id
_entity_poly.type
_entity_poly.pdbx_seq_one_letter_code
_entity_poly.pdbx_strand_id
1 'polypeptide(L)'
;MTHHPHADDHGAPPLGDAQDNRRQVLYWRLLARLFDPEEQAALESASLAVVEDIGLPTALLDPGASVDSVVQRHPDLAAEFEGLMVPEPEDEEARDRAAEVRRAALVSKVLLNVFATGSGNVSAEQLARWQSDADWLERALGCRPGELRGGRGATGGPG
;
A
#
# COMPACT_ATOMS: atom_id res chain seq x y z
N MET A 1 -40.20 30.21 28.32
CA MET A 1 -39.50 28.90 28.23
C MET A 1 -38.93 28.79 26.83
N THR A 2 -37.75 29.38 26.63
CA THR A 2 -37.01 29.31 25.37
C THR A 2 -36.09 28.09 25.44
N HIS A 3 -36.44 27.03 24.71
CA HIS A 3 -35.61 25.85 24.56
C HIS A 3 -34.45 26.21 23.63
N HIS A 4 -33.24 26.29 24.18
CA HIS A 4 -32.01 26.36 23.39
C HIS A 4 -31.77 24.98 22.77
N PRO A 5 -31.48 24.84 21.47
CA PRO A 5 -31.01 23.57 20.94
C PRO A 5 -29.57 23.35 21.42
N HIS A 6 -29.33 22.15 21.95
CA HIS A 6 -28.01 21.64 22.29
C HIS A 6 -27.17 21.70 21.01
N ALA A 7 -26.09 22.47 21.00
CA ALA A 7 -25.10 22.37 19.95
C ALA A 7 -24.56 20.94 19.97
N ASP A 8 -24.72 20.24 18.86
CA ASP A 8 -24.06 18.96 18.65
C ASP A 8 -22.56 19.22 18.74
N ASP A 9 -21.95 18.64 19.77
CA ASP A 9 -20.53 18.43 19.86
C ASP A 9 -20.15 17.52 18.70
N HIS A 10 -19.71 18.09 17.57
CA HIS A 10 -19.02 17.35 16.53
C HIS A 10 -17.65 16.93 17.07
N GLY A 11 -17.68 16.05 18.07
CA GLY A 11 -16.52 15.46 18.69
C GLY A 11 -15.68 14.77 17.63
N ALA A 12 -14.37 15.00 17.68
CA ALA A 12 -13.43 14.33 16.79
C ALA A 12 -13.71 12.81 16.80
N PRO A 13 -13.67 12.14 15.64
CA PRO A 13 -13.91 10.71 15.59
C PRO A 13 -12.94 9.99 16.52
N PRO A 14 -13.36 8.92 17.21
CA PRO A 14 -12.46 8.14 18.04
C PRO A 14 -11.25 7.69 17.20
N LEU A 15 -10.06 7.59 17.83
CA LEU A 15 -8.81 7.36 17.11
C LEU A 15 -8.86 6.13 16.18
N GLY A 16 -9.57 5.07 16.58
CA GLY A 16 -9.82 3.89 15.76
C GLY A 16 -10.53 4.21 14.44
N ASP A 17 -11.61 4.99 14.48
CA ASP A 17 -12.34 5.43 13.29
C ASP A 17 -11.45 6.33 12.41
N ALA A 18 -10.63 7.19 13.02
CA ALA A 18 -9.69 8.02 12.28
C ALA A 18 -8.64 7.19 11.54
N GLN A 19 -8.07 6.17 12.18
CA GLN A 19 -7.09 5.27 11.57
C GLN A 19 -7.74 4.40 10.47
N ASP A 20 -8.95 3.90 10.70
CA ASP A 20 -9.71 3.17 9.69
C ASP A 20 -9.99 4.05 8.46
N ASN A 21 -10.37 5.31 8.65
CA ASN A 21 -10.57 6.27 7.56
C ASN A 21 -9.27 6.55 6.79
N ARG A 22 -8.14 6.74 7.48
CA ARG A 22 -6.82 6.91 6.85
C ARG A 22 -6.46 5.71 5.98
N ARG A 23 -6.69 4.49 6.49
CA ARG A 23 -6.48 3.24 5.74
C ARG A 23 -7.37 3.19 4.49
N GLN A 24 -8.65 3.52 4.63
CA GLN A 24 -9.61 3.52 3.52
C GLN A 24 -9.22 4.51 2.42
N VAL A 25 -8.74 5.70 2.77
CA VAL A 25 -8.28 6.70 1.78
C VAL A 25 -7.16 6.14 0.91
N LEU A 26 -6.17 5.46 1.50
CA LEU A 26 -5.06 4.83 0.76
C LEU A 26 -5.53 3.75 -0.20
N TYR A 27 -6.49 2.92 0.21
CA TYR A 27 -7.08 1.89 -0.66
C TYR A 27 -7.97 2.49 -1.75
N TRP A 28 -8.74 3.53 -1.44
CA TRP A 28 -9.55 4.20 -2.44
C TRP A 28 -8.70 4.87 -3.51
N ARG A 29 -7.59 5.50 -3.12
CA ARG A 29 -6.62 6.03 -4.08
C ARG A 29 -6.02 4.93 -4.95
N LEU A 30 -5.61 3.80 -4.37
CA LEU A 30 -5.10 2.65 -5.12
C LEU A 30 -6.13 2.19 -6.16
N LEU A 31 -7.37 1.93 -5.75
CA LEU A 31 -8.42 1.46 -6.65
C LEU A 31 -8.70 2.48 -7.75
N ALA A 32 -8.83 3.76 -7.41
CA ALA A 32 -9.02 4.83 -8.38
C ALA A 32 -7.91 4.81 -9.45
N ARG A 33 -6.65 4.74 -9.03
CA ARG A 33 -5.48 4.74 -9.92
C ARG A 33 -5.33 3.48 -10.79
N LEU A 34 -5.83 2.34 -10.32
CA LEU A 34 -5.81 1.10 -11.09
C LEU A 34 -6.80 1.12 -12.26
N PHE A 35 -7.94 1.78 -12.09
CA PHE A 35 -8.98 1.84 -13.12
C PHE A 35 -8.91 3.10 -13.98
N ASP A 36 -8.39 4.19 -13.43
CA ASP A 36 -8.23 5.46 -14.13
C ASP A 36 -6.87 6.09 -13.79
N PRO A 37 -6.00 6.32 -14.78
CA PRO A 37 -4.72 7.00 -14.51
C PRO A 37 -4.90 8.45 -14.05
N GLU A 38 -6.06 9.08 -14.29
CA GLU A 38 -6.36 10.42 -13.79
C GLU A 38 -6.67 10.39 -12.29
N GLU A 39 -5.81 11.06 -11.52
CA GLU A 39 -5.90 11.06 -10.07
C GLU A 39 -6.89 12.11 -9.57
N GLN A 40 -7.79 11.72 -8.66
CA GLN A 40 -8.68 12.67 -8.01
C GLN A 40 -7.90 13.50 -6.98
N ALA A 41 -7.87 14.83 -7.16
CA ALA A 41 -7.10 15.75 -6.31
C ALA A 41 -7.39 15.62 -4.79
N ALA A 42 -8.63 15.28 -4.42
CA ALA A 42 -8.99 15.05 -3.02
C ALA A 42 -8.32 13.79 -2.44
N LEU A 43 -8.26 12.70 -3.21
CA LEU A 43 -7.60 11.46 -2.79
C LEU A 43 -6.07 11.61 -2.78
N GLU A 44 -5.52 12.37 -3.72
CA GLU A 44 -4.09 12.73 -3.76
C GLU A 44 -3.69 13.47 -2.48
N SER A 45 -4.36 14.60 -2.20
CA SER A 45 -4.08 15.44 -1.03
C SER A 45 -4.28 14.68 0.29
N ALA A 46 -5.38 13.93 0.41
CA ALA A 46 -5.65 13.15 1.62
C ALA A 46 -4.62 12.03 1.82
N SER A 47 -4.20 11.33 0.77
CA SER A 47 -3.18 10.27 0.87
C SER A 47 -1.81 10.84 1.20
N LEU A 48 -1.46 12.00 0.63
CA LEU A 48 -0.22 12.71 0.95
C LEU A 48 -0.17 13.06 2.44
N ALA A 49 -1.22 13.66 2.98
CA ALA A 49 -1.31 13.99 4.39
C ALA A 49 -1.18 12.76 5.28
N VAL A 50 -1.79 11.62 4.91
CA VAL A 50 -1.65 10.37 5.68
C VAL A 50 -0.20 9.87 5.69
N VAL A 51 0.47 9.84 4.53
CA VAL A 51 1.85 9.34 4.41
C VAL A 51 2.84 10.22 5.18
N GLU A 52 2.67 11.54 5.11
CA GLU A 52 3.48 12.49 5.88
C GLU A 52 3.25 12.33 7.39
N ASP A 53 2.00 12.23 7.84
CA ASP A 53 1.64 12.09 9.25
C ASP A 53 2.23 10.82 9.89
N ILE A 54 2.31 9.72 9.14
CA ILE A 54 2.88 8.44 9.63
C ILE A 54 4.39 8.31 9.38
N GLY A 55 5.03 9.38 8.89
CA GLY A 55 6.49 9.45 8.68
C GLY A 55 7.01 8.55 7.57
N LEU A 56 6.17 8.21 6.59
CA LEU A 56 6.58 7.44 5.40
C LEU A 56 7.02 8.40 4.27
N PRO A 57 7.91 7.95 3.37
CA PRO A 57 8.34 8.78 2.25
C PRO A 57 7.22 8.95 1.23
N THR A 58 7.01 10.19 0.77
CA THR A 58 5.99 10.54 -0.23
C THR A 58 6.20 9.86 -1.58
N ALA A 59 7.43 9.38 -1.86
CA ALA A 59 7.74 8.54 -3.02
C ALA A 59 6.93 7.22 -3.07
N LEU A 60 6.32 6.78 -1.97
CA LEU A 60 5.35 5.68 -1.97
C LEU A 60 4.05 6.01 -2.72
N LEU A 61 3.71 7.29 -2.88
CA LEU A 61 2.52 7.69 -3.61
C LEU A 61 2.80 7.91 -5.11
N ASP A 62 4.06 8.09 -5.49
CA ASP A 62 4.47 8.29 -6.87
C ASP A 62 4.43 6.97 -7.67
N PRO A 63 3.54 6.81 -8.67
CA PRO A 63 3.54 5.62 -9.54
C PRO A 63 4.84 5.51 -10.36
N GLY A 64 5.51 6.64 -10.60
CA GLY A 64 6.75 6.77 -11.35
C GLY A 64 8.00 6.35 -10.58
N ALA A 65 7.93 6.10 -9.27
CA ALA A 65 9.03 5.52 -8.48
C ALA A 65 8.93 3.98 -8.43
N SER A 66 10.02 3.23 -8.65
CA SER A 66 10.01 1.78 -8.37
C SER A 66 10.15 1.53 -6.86
N VAL A 67 9.75 0.34 -6.40
CA VAL A 67 9.97 -0.07 -5.00
C VAL A 67 11.47 -0.09 -4.69
N ASP A 68 12.30 -0.60 -5.60
CA ASP A 68 13.77 -0.52 -5.49
C ASP A 68 14.29 0.90 -5.29
N SER A 69 13.76 1.86 -6.06
CA SER A 69 14.19 3.27 -5.99
C SER A 69 13.80 3.91 -4.66
N VAL A 70 12.68 3.49 -4.07
CA VAL A 70 12.26 3.89 -2.72
C VAL A 70 13.19 3.27 -1.68
N VAL A 71 13.40 1.95 -1.72
CA VAL A 71 14.25 1.22 -0.77
C VAL A 71 15.71 1.67 -0.84
N GLN A 72 16.22 1.99 -2.03
CA GLN A 72 17.57 2.52 -2.19
C GLN A 72 17.77 3.85 -1.43
N ARG A 73 16.73 4.69 -1.36
CA ARG A 73 16.76 5.96 -0.61
C ARG A 73 16.38 5.79 0.85
N HIS A 74 15.58 4.78 1.16
CA HIS A 74 15.02 4.49 2.48
C HIS A 74 15.23 3.01 2.82
N PRO A 75 16.47 2.59 3.12
CA PRO A 75 16.83 1.17 3.25
C PRO A 75 16.08 0.46 4.37
N ASP A 76 15.68 1.18 5.42
CA ASP A 76 14.92 0.62 6.54
C ASP A 76 13.56 0.05 6.10
N LEU A 77 12.98 0.56 5.01
CA LEU A 77 11.70 0.05 4.47
C LEU A 77 11.83 -1.34 3.84
N ALA A 78 13.03 -1.80 3.49
CA ALA A 78 13.21 -3.12 2.88
C ALA A 78 12.60 -4.23 3.73
N ALA A 79 12.88 -4.20 5.05
CA ALA A 79 12.36 -5.18 5.99
C ALA A 79 10.84 -5.10 6.16
N GLU A 80 10.24 -3.93 5.96
CA GLU A 80 8.79 -3.75 6.08
C GLU A 80 8.03 -4.30 4.86
N PHE A 81 8.68 -4.42 3.70
CA PHE A 81 8.07 -5.04 2.51
C PHE A 81 8.13 -6.57 2.52
N GLU A 82 9.05 -7.17 3.27
CA GLU A 82 9.19 -8.63 3.37
C GLU A 82 8.00 -9.24 4.14
N GLY A 83 7.29 -10.19 3.54
CA GLY A 83 6.13 -10.84 4.17
C GLY A 83 4.95 -9.91 4.49
N LEU A 84 4.93 -8.71 3.93
CA LEU A 84 3.95 -7.64 4.20
C LEU A 84 2.47 -8.08 4.10
N MET A 85 2.18 -9.03 3.21
CA MET A 85 0.84 -9.56 2.93
C MET A 85 0.64 -10.99 3.46
N VAL A 86 1.60 -11.53 4.20
CA VAL A 86 1.46 -12.81 4.89
C VAL A 86 0.54 -12.59 6.09
N PRO A 87 -0.57 -13.34 6.22
CA PRO A 87 -1.44 -13.23 7.38
C PRO A 87 -0.67 -13.59 8.66
N GLU A 88 -0.62 -12.66 9.61
CA GLU A 88 -0.12 -12.97 10.94
C GLU A 88 -1.24 -13.64 11.75
N PRO A 89 -0.94 -14.64 12.59
CA PRO A 89 -1.92 -15.21 13.49
C PRO A 89 -2.26 -14.16 14.55
N GLU A 90 -3.37 -13.45 14.37
CA GLU A 90 -3.80 -12.36 15.26
C GLU A 90 -4.94 -12.78 16.21
N ASP A 91 -4.83 -12.40 17.48
CA ASP A 91 -5.97 -12.18 18.37
C ASP A 91 -6.67 -10.87 17.92
N GLU A 92 -7.90 -10.98 17.41
CA GLU A 92 -8.66 -9.90 16.75
C GLU A 92 -8.86 -8.62 17.60
N GLU A 93 -8.67 -8.71 18.92
CA GLU A 93 -8.97 -7.68 19.90
C GLU A 93 -7.84 -6.64 20.10
N ALA A 94 -6.64 -6.87 19.53
CA ALA A 94 -5.48 -6.00 19.70
C ALA A 94 -4.80 -5.57 18.37
N ARG A 95 -5.54 -5.51 17.26
CA ARG A 95 -4.97 -5.03 15.99
C ARG A 95 -4.49 -3.59 16.11
N ASP A 96 -3.19 -3.38 15.97
CA ASP A 96 -2.59 -2.04 15.95
C ASP A 96 -3.00 -1.30 14.68
N ARG A 97 -3.99 -0.42 14.83
CA ARG A 97 -4.56 0.35 13.74
C ARG A 97 -3.58 1.31 13.09
N ALA A 98 -2.58 1.81 13.82
CA ALA A 98 -1.54 2.64 13.23
C ALA A 98 -0.63 1.80 12.33
N ALA A 99 -0.27 0.59 12.77
CA ALA A 99 0.47 -0.37 11.95
C ALA A 99 -0.32 -0.79 10.70
N GLU A 100 -1.65 -0.93 10.78
CA GLU A 100 -2.50 -1.23 9.62
C GLU A 100 -2.50 -0.11 8.57
N VAL A 101 -2.49 1.17 8.98
CA VAL A 101 -2.38 2.31 8.05
C VAL A 101 -1.01 2.30 7.34
N ARG A 102 0.06 2.03 8.10
CA ARG A 102 1.42 1.89 7.55
C ARG A 102 1.49 0.74 6.55
N ARG A 103 0.95 -0.43 6.91
CA ARG A 103 0.84 -1.61 6.03
C ARG A 103 0.08 -1.29 4.76
N ALA A 104 -1.05 -0.57 4.86
CA ALA A 104 -1.85 -0.19 3.70
C ALA A 104 -1.10 0.70 2.71
N ALA A 105 -0.26 1.64 3.18
CA ALA A 105 0.55 2.48 2.30
C ALA A 105 1.58 1.64 1.51
N LEU A 106 2.25 0.70 2.17
CA LEU A 106 3.23 -0.20 1.56
C LEU A 106 2.56 -1.17 0.58
N VAL A 107 1.42 -1.75 0.95
CA VAL A 107 0.62 -2.64 0.11
C VAL A 107 0.17 -1.90 -1.16
N SER A 108 -0.38 -0.69 -1.00
CA SER A 108 -0.81 0.12 -2.13
C SER A 108 0.34 0.43 -3.07
N LYS A 109 1.56 0.70 -2.55
CA LYS A 109 2.73 0.92 -3.39
C LYS A 109 3.06 -0.29 -4.27
N VAL A 110 3.15 -1.47 -3.67
CA VAL A 110 3.51 -2.71 -4.38
C VAL A 110 2.46 -3.04 -5.43
N LEU A 111 1.17 -3.01 -5.05
CA LEU A 111 0.08 -3.33 -5.96
C LEU A 111 0.00 -2.33 -7.11
N LEU A 112 0.15 -1.02 -6.85
CA LEU A 112 0.11 -0.01 -7.88
C LEU A 112 1.22 -0.24 -8.92
N ASN A 113 2.46 -0.49 -8.50
CA ASN A 113 3.58 -0.68 -9.42
C ASN A 113 3.45 -1.94 -10.29
N VAL A 114 2.86 -3.01 -9.77
CA VAL A 114 2.72 -4.28 -10.51
C VAL A 114 1.50 -4.27 -11.42
N PHE A 115 0.39 -3.64 -11.03
CA PHE A 115 -0.88 -3.72 -11.74
C PHE A 115 -1.21 -2.48 -12.58
N ALA A 116 -0.69 -1.29 -12.26
CA ALA A 116 -0.89 -0.08 -13.06
C ALA A 116 0.21 0.10 -14.13
N THR A 117 0.40 -0.90 -14.99
CA THR A 117 1.48 -0.95 -16.00
C THR A 117 1.28 -0.06 -17.22
N GLY A 118 0.14 0.65 -17.32
CA GLY A 118 -0.20 1.50 -18.45
C GLY A 118 -0.58 0.71 -19.71
N SER A 119 -0.60 1.38 -20.86
CA SER A 119 -0.90 0.77 -22.16
C SER A 119 0.14 1.18 -23.21
N GLY A 120 0.34 0.33 -24.23
CA GLY A 120 1.25 0.60 -25.34
C GLY A 120 2.54 -0.24 -25.31
N ASN A 121 3.54 0.21 -26.08
CA ASN A 121 4.81 -0.49 -26.22
C ASN A 121 5.67 -0.31 -24.96
N VAL A 122 6.29 -1.40 -24.50
CA VAL A 122 7.14 -1.43 -23.32
C VAL A 122 8.61 -1.56 -23.76
N SER A 123 9.47 -0.68 -23.25
CA SER A 123 10.92 -0.78 -23.45
C SER A 123 11.53 -1.89 -22.60
N ALA A 124 12.73 -2.35 -22.95
CA ALA A 124 13.46 -3.34 -22.15
C ALA A 124 13.71 -2.85 -20.71
N GLU A 125 13.96 -1.54 -20.54
CA GLU A 125 14.15 -0.90 -19.24
C GLU A 125 12.86 -0.89 -18.41
N GLN A 126 11.73 -0.54 -19.03
CA GLN A 126 10.42 -0.58 -18.36
C GLN A 126 10.05 -2.01 -17.95
N LEU A 127 10.35 -3.00 -18.79
CA LEU A 127 10.13 -4.40 -18.46
C LEU A 127 11.01 -4.85 -17.29
N ALA A 128 12.31 -4.53 -17.31
CA ALA A 128 13.23 -4.89 -16.21
C ALA A 128 12.81 -4.25 -14.88
N ARG A 129 12.37 -2.99 -14.93
CA ARG A 129 11.83 -2.28 -13.78
C ARG A 129 10.57 -2.95 -13.23
N TRP A 130 9.62 -3.30 -14.10
CA TRP A 130 8.41 -4.01 -13.70
C TRP A 130 8.73 -5.39 -13.10
N GLN A 131 9.70 -6.13 -13.65
CA GLN A 131 10.13 -7.41 -13.10
C GLN A 131 10.67 -7.26 -11.68
N SER A 132 11.44 -6.21 -11.39
CA SER A 132 11.89 -5.93 -10.02
C SER A 132 10.73 -5.57 -9.08
N ASP A 133 9.79 -4.73 -9.52
CA ASP A 133 8.60 -4.42 -8.73
C ASP A 133 7.74 -5.69 -8.47
N ALA A 134 7.71 -6.64 -9.42
CA ALA A 134 7.06 -7.94 -9.23
C ALA A 134 7.81 -8.86 -8.25
N ASP A 135 9.14 -8.80 -8.16
CA ASP A 135 9.91 -9.49 -7.12
C ASP A 135 9.55 -8.99 -5.72
N TRP A 136 9.31 -7.68 -5.58
CA TRP A 136 8.83 -7.10 -4.31
C TRP A 136 7.43 -7.58 -3.95
N LEU A 137 6.53 -7.76 -4.92
CA LEU A 137 5.22 -8.36 -4.66
C LEU A 137 5.34 -9.81 -4.20
N GLU A 138 6.22 -10.60 -4.80
CA GLU A 138 6.44 -11.99 -4.38
C GLU A 138 6.96 -12.06 -2.94
N ARG A 139 7.96 -11.24 -2.60
CA ARG A 139 8.47 -11.11 -1.22
C ARG A 139 7.39 -10.70 -0.24
N ALA A 140 6.56 -9.73 -0.60
CA ALA A 140 5.42 -9.29 0.22
C ALA A 140 4.43 -10.43 0.48
N LEU A 141 4.23 -11.33 -0.49
CA LEU A 141 3.39 -12.52 -0.36
C LEU A 141 4.08 -13.70 0.35
N GLY A 142 5.35 -13.55 0.73
CA GLY A 142 6.16 -14.63 1.34
C GLY A 142 6.74 -15.63 0.32
N CYS A 143 6.68 -15.31 -0.97
CA CYS A 143 7.25 -16.10 -2.06
C CYS A 143 8.69 -15.65 -2.38
N ARG A 144 9.44 -16.52 -3.06
CA ARG A 144 10.77 -16.16 -3.59
C ARG A 144 10.62 -15.34 -4.89
N PRO A 145 11.55 -14.42 -5.18
CA PRO A 145 11.68 -13.77 -6.49
C PRO A 145 11.63 -14.75 -7.66
N GLY A 146 10.73 -14.51 -8.61
CA GLY A 146 10.42 -15.31 -9.79
C GLY A 146 9.45 -16.49 -9.59
N GLU A 147 9.07 -16.82 -8.35
CA GLU A 147 8.28 -18.01 -8.04
C GLU A 147 6.87 -17.98 -8.64
N LEU A 148 6.22 -16.82 -8.65
CA LEU A 148 4.85 -16.68 -9.17
C LEU A 148 4.84 -16.46 -10.69
N ARG A 149 5.94 -15.96 -11.27
CA ARG A 149 6.04 -15.64 -12.71
C ARG A 149 6.46 -16.82 -13.59
N GLY A 150 7.06 -17.87 -13.02
CA GLY A 150 7.56 -19.03 -13.74
C GLY A 150 6.93 -20.35 -13.27
N GLY A 151 5.99 -20.88 -14.05
CA GLY A 151 5.23 -22.12 -13.76
C GLY A 151 6.03 -23.42 -13.73
N ARG A 152 6.99 -23.55 -12.81
CA ARG A 152 7.47 -24.84 -12.29
C ARG A 152 7.39 -24.76 -10.77
N GLY A 153 6.14 -24.86 -10.30
CA GLY A 153 5.83 -24.89 -8.88
C GLY A 153 6.71 -25.87 -8.13
N ALA A 154 6.93 -25.55 -6.86
CA ALA A 154 7.46 -26.45 -5.87
C ALA A 154 6.59 -27.71 -5.76
N THR A 155 6.78 -28.68 -6.66
CA THR A 155 6.41 -30.08 -6.42
C THR A 155 7.57 -30.78 -5.72
N GLY A 156 7.79 -30.40 -4.47
CA GLY A 156 8.61 -31.15 -3.51
C GLY A 156 7.71 -31.77 -2.45
N GLY A 157 6.83 -32.70 -2.84
CA GLY A 157 6.09 -33.50 -1.86
C GLY A 157 7.05 -34.42 -1.09
N PRO A 158 6.81 -34.67 0.21
CA PRO A 158 7.64 -35.57 0.99
C PRO A 158 7.42 -37.01 0.49
N GLY A 159 8.53 -37.68 0.15
CA GLY A 159 8.61 -39.13 0.08
C GLY A 159 8.93 -39.73 1.45
#